data_AF-A0A374W036-F1
#
_entry.id   AF-A0A374W036-F1
#
_cell.length_a   1.000
_cell.length_b   1.000
_cell.length_c   1.000
_cell.angle_alpha   90.00
_cell.angle_beta   90.00
_cell.angle_gamma   90.00
#
_symmetry.space_group_name_H-M   'P 1'
#
loop_
_entity.id
_entity.type
_entity.pdbx_description
1 polymer ?
#
loop_
_entity_poly.entity_id
_entity_poly.type
_entity_poly.pdbx_seq_one_letter_code
_entity_poly.pdbx_strand_id
1 'polypeptide(L)'
;MIAGECAIKKGFRVIYYDAISDSTTTPQMSAFNDMEKEFFPLKGEYGVAFLPTVEDAPKNSTEYEEAFCKYFNEISGEAIKSPYDLKFKLNLPFDILDEAVYNDNSAHGHKVGGSSDFCQYDPRETIEQQKKYDFQLLQMCSDFRSDSTKIMWGDAGICHFFINSEKLKNCDFRDVLYYCDCC
;
A
#
# COMPACT_ATOMS: atom_id res chain seq x y z
N MET A 1 -19.50 -1.57 4.39
CA MET A 1 -18.56 -1.97 5.45
C MET A 1 -18.44 -3.48 5.49
N ILE A 2 -17.43 -4.02 4.81
CA ILE A 2 -16.87 -5.32 5.16
C ILE A 2 -15.46 -5.00 5.60
N ALA A 3 -15.31 -4.64 6.87
CA ALA A 3 -14.01 -4.57 7.50
C ALA A 3 -13.55 -6.02 7.67
N GLY A 4 -12.55 -6.43 6.89
CA GLY A 4 -11.93 -7.74 7.01
C GLY A 4 -11.12 -7.79 8.31
N GLU A 5 -11.54 -8.66 9.23
CA GLU A 5 -10.86 -8.91 10.50
C GLU A 5 -9.38 -9.28 10.28
N CYS A 6 -8.54 -8.69 11.13
CA CYS A 6 -7.14 -9.01 11.25
C CYS A 6 -6.93 -10.48 11.65
N ALA A 7 -6.14 -11.20 10.85
CA ALA A 7 -5.44 -12.45 11.14
C ALA A 7 -6.23 -13.78 11.19
N ILE A 8 -6.54 -14.38 10.03
CA ILE A 8 -6.46 -15.85 9.80
C ILE A 8 -6.04 -16.13 8.35
N LYS A 9 -4.99 -16.95 8.14
CA LYS A 9 -4.58 -17.51 6.84
C LYS A 9 -5.70 -18.39 6.24
N LYS A 10 -6.64 -17.81 5.50
CA LYS A 10 -7.59 -18.59 4.68
C LYS A 10 -7.58 -18.01 3.26
N GLY A 11 -7.18 -18.83 2.29
CA GLY A 11 -7.41 -18.56 0.87
C GLY A 11 -6.20 -18.13 0.03
N PHE A 12 -5.03 -17.83 0.60
CA PHE A 12 -3.84 -17.50 -0.20
C PHE A 12 -2.53 -18.07 0.37
N ARG A 13 -1.52 -18.17 -0.50
CA ARG A 13 -0.14 -18.52 -0.15
C ARG A 13 0.82 -17.77 -1.07
N VAL A 14 1.85 -17.17 -0.49
CA VAL A 14 2.98 -16.62 -1.25
C VAL A 14 4.08 -17.67 -1.30
N ILE A 15 4.58 -17.94 -2.51
CA ILE A 15 5.63 -18.94 -2.76
C ILE A 15 6.79 -18.23 -3.42
N TYR A 16 7.98 -18.47 -2.87
CA TYR A 16 9.23 -18.02 -3.45
C TYR A 16 9.86 -19.15 -4.25
N TYR A 17 10.32 -18.81 -5.44
CA TYR A 17 11.14 -19.65 -6.29
C TYR A 17 12.48 -18.94 -6.47
N ASP A 18 13.58 -19.64 -6.19
CA ASP A 18 14.95 -19.12 -6.31
C ASP A 18 15.38 -18.98 -7.78
N ALA A 19 14.82 -19.81 -8.65
CA ALA A 19 14.96 -19.73 -10.09
C ALA A 19 13.61 -19.96 -10.79
N ILE A 20 13.42 -19.29 -11.92
CA ILE A 20 12.30 -19.57 -12.83
C ILE A 20 12.68 -20.83 -13.62
N SER A 21 11.89 -21.89 -13.48
CA SER A 21 12.02 -23.08 -14.31
C SER A 21 11.07 -23.01 -15.50
N ASP A 22 11.51 -23.43 -16.67
CA ASP A 22 10.66 -23.63 -17.84
C ASP A 22 9.66 -24.79 -17.65
N SER A 23 9.89 -25.64 -16.64
CA SER A 23 8.92 -26.66 -16.24
C SER A 23 7.74 -25.99 -15.51
N THR A 24 6.56 -26.00 -16.12
CA THR A 24 5.34 -25.51 -15.50
C THR A 24 5.04 -26.29 -14.22
N THR A 25 5.25 -25.65 -13.08
CA THR A 25 4.68 -26.14 -11.81
C THR A 25 3.23 -25.70 -11.79
N THR A 26 2.31 -26.58 -12.15
CA THR A 26 0.88 -26.28 -12.05
C THR A 26 0.54 -26.01 -10.58
N PRO A 27 0.09 -24.79 -10.22
CA PRO A 27 -0.32 -24.51 -8.86
C PRO A 27 -1.43 -25.49 -8.45
N GLN A 28 -1.32 -26.07 -7.26
CA GLN A 28 -2.38 -26.88 -6.68
C GLN A 28 -3.50 -25.96 -6.17
N MET A 29 -4.28 -25.41 -7.11
CA MET A 29 -5.46 -24.60 -6.84
C MET A 29 -6.68 -25.24 -7.50
N SER A 30 -7.80 -25.26 -6.78
CA SER A 30 -9.10 -25.54 -7.39
C SER A 30 -9.41 -24.47 -8.44
N ALA A 31 -9.97 -24.88 -9.57
CA ALA A 31 -10.47 -23.92 -10.55
C ALA A 31 -11.52 -23.01 -9.91
N PHE A 32 -11.43 -21.71 -10.19
CA PHE A 32 -12.44 -20.76 -9.77
C PHE A 32 -13.78 -21.07 -10.41
N ASN A 33 -14.86 -20.95 -9.63
CA ASN A 33 -16.21 -20.92 -10.15
C ASN A 33 -16.47 -19.59 -10.89
N ASP A 34 -17.61 -19.49 -11.59
CA ASP A 34 -17.87 -18.33 -12.45
C ASP A 34 -18.01 -17.02 -11.66
N MET A 35 -18.57 -17.08 -10.44
CA MET A 35 -18.63 -15.94 -9.54
C MET A 35 -17.22 -15.52 -9.08
N GLU A 36 -16.38 -16.47 -8.70
CA GLU A 36 -14.99 -16.18 -8.31
C GLU A 36 -14.20 -15.55 -9.46
N LYS A 37 -14.41 -15.98 -10.71
CA LYS A 37 -13.78 -15.35 -11.88
C LYS A 37 -14.30 -13.94 -12.14
N GLU A 38 -15.60 -13.73 -11.99
CA GLU A 38 -16.24 -12.43 -12.16
C GLU A 38 -15.67 -11.40 -11.16
N PHE A 39 -15.51 -11.81 -9.90
CA PHE A 39 -14.96 -10.96 -8.84
C PHE A 39 -13.43 -11.05 -8.68
N PHE A 40 -12.75 -11.90 -9.46
CA PHE A 40 -11.29 -11.95 -9.42
C PHE A 40 -10.73 -10.61 -9.88
N PRO A 41 -9.80 -10.00 -9.12
CA PRO A 41 -9.36 -8.62 -9.36
C PRO A 41 -8.61 -8.48 -10.67
N LEU A 42 -7.88 -9.51 -11.11
CA LEU A 42 -7.13 -9.50 -12.37
C LEU A 42 -7.97 -10.11 -13.50
N LYS A 43 -8.05 -9.40 -14.63
CA LYS A 43 -8.78 -9.88 -15.82
C LYS A 43 -7.90 -10.63 -16.83
N GLY A 44 -6.68 -10.98 -16.43
CA GLY A 44 -5.71 -11.68 -17.26
C GLY A 44 -4.37 -11.87 -16.58
N GLU A 45 -3.41 -12.42 -17.32
CA GLU A 45 -2.02 -12.55 -16.92
C GLU A 45 -1.22 -11.38 -17.49
N TYR A 46 -0.43 -10.72 -16.64
CA TYR A 46 0.30 -9.51 -17.02
C TYR A 46 1.78 -9.64 -16.65
N GLY A 47 2.64 -9.40 -17.63
CA GLY A 47 4.06 -9.20 -17.38
C GLY A 47 4.29 -7.83 -16.74
N VAL A 48 5.18 -7.78 -15.75
CA VAL A 48 5.58 -6.53 -15.07
C VAL A 48 7.04 -6.20 -15.39
N ALA A 49 7.32 -4.92 -15.56
CA ALA A 49 8.67 -4.39 -15.68
C ALA A 49 8.87 -3.34 -14.59
N PHE A 50 9.98 -3.46 -13.84
CA PHE A 50 10.28 -2.56 -12.74
C PHE A 50 11.36 -1.56 -13.16
N LEU A 51 11.12 -0.29 -12.86
CA LEU A 51 12.09 0.78 -12.99
C LEU A 51 12.44 1.27 -11.58
N PRO A 52 13.72 1.37 -11.21
CA PRO A 52 14.11 2.02 -9.97
C PRO A 52 13.63 3.48 -10.00
N THR A 53 12.92 3.89 -8.96
CA THR A 53 12.45 5.26 -8.77
C THR A 53 12.88 5.79 -7.41
N VAL A 54 12.83 7.11 -7.25
CA VAL A 54 12.89 7.76 -5.93
C VAL A 54 11.46 8.16 -5.60
N GLU A 55 11.04 7.84 -4.39
CA GLU A 55 9.74 8.22 -3.84
C GLU A 55 9.99 9.13 -2.63
N ASP A 56 9.22 10.21 -2.54
CA ASP A 56 9.22 11.05 -1.36
C ASP A 56 8.54 10.32 -0.19
N ALA A 57 8.93 10.64 1.04
CA ALA A 57 8.21 10.12 2.19
C ALA A 57 6.73 10.53 2.08
N PRO A 58 5.78 9.59 2.23
CA PRO A 58 4.36 9.92 2.18
C PRO A 58 4.07 11.00 3.21
N LYS A 59 3.36 12.04 2.80
CA LYS A 59 3.04 13.14 3.69
C LYS A 59 2.14 12.73 4.86
N ASN A 60 1.42 11.62 4.75
CA ASN A 60 0.70 11.02 5.88
C ASN A 60 1.58 10.14 6.80
N SER A 61 2.89 10.08 6.57
CA SER A 61 3.84 9.39 7.44
C SER A 61 4.25 10.24 8.65
N THR A 62 4.60 9.57 9.75
CA THR A 62 5.17 10.22 10.93
C THR A 62 6.48 10.94 10.58
N GLU A 63 7.32 10.34 9.73
CA GLU A 63 8.58 10.92 9.29
C GLU A 63 8.39 12.25 8.57
N TYR A 64 7.38 12.35 7.69
CA TYR A 64 7.03 13.61 7.05
C TYR A 64 6.53 14.63 8.06
N GLU A 65 5.59 14.27 8.93
CA GLU A 65 5.02 15.18 9.93
C GLU A 65 6.11 15.77 10.83
N GLU A 66 7.01 14.92 11.33
CA GLU A 66 8.16 15.33 12.14
C GLU A 66 9.11 16.25 11.38
N ALA A 67 9.46 15.89 10.13
CA ALA A 67 10.36 16.69 9.30
C ALA A 67 9.73 18.05 8.96
N PHE A 68 8.46 18.07 8.58
CA PHE A 68 7.70 19.29 8.29
C PHE A 68 7.68 20.21 9.50
N CYS A 69 7.27 19.70 10.66
CA CYS A 69 7.17 20.50 11.88
C CYS A 69 8.54 21.05 12.28
N LYS A 70 9.60 20.24 12.20
CA LYS A 70 10.97 20.67 12.48
C LYS A 70 11.36 21.87 11.61
N TYR A 71 11.32 21.71 10.28
CA TYR A 71 11.80 22.76 9.38
C TYR A 71 10.90 23.99 9.37
N PHE A 72 9.58 23.82 9.49
CA PHE A 72 8.65 24.94 9.61
C PHE A 72 8.95 25.76 10.87
N ASN A 73 9.14 25.10 12.02
CA ASN A 73 9.47 25.77 13.28
C ASN A 73 10.82 26.50 13.20
N GLU A 74 11.83 25.89 12.57
CA GLU A 74 13.15 26.51 12.37
C GLU A 74 13.08 27.81 11.54
N ILE A 75 12.22 27.84 10.50
CA ILE A 75 12.10 29.00 9.59
C ILE A 75 11.17 30.08 10.16
N SER A 76 10.06 29.68 10.77
CA SER A 76 9.01 30.60 11.23
C SER A 76 9.19 31.11 12.67
N GLY A 77 9.95 30.37 13.50
CA GLY A 77 10.00 30.60 14.95
C GLY A 77 8.76 30.08 15.71
N GLU A 78 7.88 29.35 15.03
CA GLU A 78 6.71 28.71 15.64
C GLU A 78 7.09 27.42 16.39
N ALA A 79 6.09 26.84 17.06
CA ALA A 79 6.20 25.55 17.76
C ALA A 79 4.99 24.66 17.44
N ILE A 80 4.75 24.40 16.16
CA ILE A 80 3.74 23.44 15.72
C ILE A 80 4.20 22.00 16.01
N LYS A 81 3.24 21.14 16.34
CA LYS A 81 3.42 19.70 16.55
C LYS A 81 2.80 18.86 15.44
N SER A 82 1.94 19.48 14.64
CA SER A 82 1.33 18.89 13.45
C SER A 82 1.12 19.97 12.38
N PRO A 83 1.19 19.66 11.07
CA PRO A 83 0.77 20.58 10.02
C PRO A 83 -0.66 21.13 10.25
N TYR A 84 -1.54 20.34 10.86
CA TYR A 84 -2.90 20.75 11.22
C TYR A 84 -2.97 21.91 12.22
N ASP A 85 -1.92 22.18 13.01
CA ASP A 85 -1.86 23.35 13.90
C ASP A 85 -1.89 24.66 13.11
N LEU A 86 -1.42 24.65 11.84
CA LEU A 86 -1.42 25.82 10.96
C LEU A 86 -2.83 26.29 10.65
N LYS A 87 -3.81 25.38 10.60
CA LYS A 87 -5.22 25.75 10.43
C LYS A 87 -5.63 26.81 11.45
N PHE A 88 -5.37 26.54 12.74
CA PHE A 88 -5.79 27.41 13.83
C PHE A 88 -4.90 28.64 13.95
N LYS A 89 -3.60 28.51 13.70
CA LYS A 89 -2.65 29.62 13.77
C LYS A 89 -2.82 30.63 12.64
N LEU A 90 -3.08 30.16 11.42
CA LEU A 90 -3.21 30.98 10.21
C LEU A 90 -4.67 31.22 9.82
N ASN A 91 -5.63 30.67 10.59
CA ASN A 91 -7.07 30.74 10.31
C ASN A 91 -7.43 30.26 8.88
N LEU A 92 -6.82 29.15 8.45
CA LEU A 92 -7.02 28.57 7.12
C LEU A 92 -8.22 27.61 7.09
N PRO A 93 -8.96 27.56 5.96
CA PRO A 93 -9.86 26.45 5.67
C PRO A 93 -9.12 25.10 5.62
N PHE A 94 -9.82 24.00 5.95
CA PHE A 94 -9.22 22.65 5.96
C PHE A 94 -8.79 22.19 4.57
N ASP A 95 -9.63 22.42 3.57
CA ASP A 95 -9.38 22.11 2.16
C ASP A 95 -8.12 22.82 1.63
N ILE A 96 -7.93 24.09 1.99
CA ILE A 96 -6.73 24.85 1.59
C ILE A 96 -5.47 24.30 2.26
N LEU A 97 -5.55 23.93 3.54
CA LEU A 97 -4.41 23.34 4.23
C LEU A 97 -4.08 21.95 3.67
N ASP A 98 -5.10 21.13 3.46
CA ASP A 98 -4.94 19.80 2.88
C ASP A 98 -4.35 19.89 1.48
N GLU A 99 -4.79 20.87 0.67
CA GLU A 99 -4.23 21.11 -0.64
C GLU A 99 -2.76 21.56 -0.55
N ALA A 100 -2.47 22.57 0.26
CA ALA A 100 -1.11 23.14 0.35
C ALA A 100 -0.08 22.16 0.93
N VAL A 101 -0.49 21.35 1.91
CA VAL A 101 0.40 20.42 2.59
C VAL A 101 0.40 19.08 1.89
N TYR A 102 -0.76 18.51 1.57
CA TYR A 102 -0.90 17.10 1.18
C TYR A 102 -1.23 16.85 -0.30
N ASN A 103 -1.55 17.88 -1.11
CA ASN A 103 -1.79 17.68 -2.55
C ASN A 103 -0.54 17.14 -3.26
N ASP A 104 -0.77 16.38 -4.34
CA ASP A 104 0.21 15.65 -5.16
C ASP A 104 1.05 14.60 -4.43
N ASN A 105 0.77 14.31 -3.16
CA ASN A 105 1.43 13.25 -2.44
C ASN A 105 0.58 11.99 -2.44
N SER A 106 0.87 11.10 -3.38
CA SER A 106 0.38 9.74 -3.29
C SER A 106 1.55 8.79 -3.51
N ALA A 107 1.68 7.82 -2.61
CA ALA A 107 2.47 6.61 -2.84
C ALA A 107 1.76 5.69 -3.85
N HIS A 108 0.89 6.24 -4.69
CA HIS A 108 -0.03 5.49 -5.55
C HIS A 108 0.70 4.84 -6.72
N GLY A 109 0.11 3.75 -7.21
CA GLY A 109 0.61 2.99 -8.34
C GLY A 109 1.11 1.61 -7.95
N HIS A 110 1.44 0.82 -8.98
CA HIS A 110 1.97 -0.52 -8.80
C HIS A 110 3.47 -0.46 -8.47
N LYS A 111 3.90 -1.09 -7.39
CA LYS A 111 5.30 -1.07 -6.96
C LYS A 111 5.71 -2.22 -6.06
N VAL A 112 7.01 -2.41 -5.96
CA VAL A 112 7.69 -3.33 -5.03
C VAL A 112 8.56 -2.50 -4.11
N GLY A 113 8.46 -2.71 -2.80
CA GLY A 113 9.08 -1.82 -1.82
C GLY A 113 8.42 -0.45 -1.75
N GLY A 114 9.18 0.54 -1.30
CA GLY A 114 8.71 1.91 -1.11
C GLY A 114 7.72 2.04 0.04
N SER A 115 7.07 3.20 0.11
CA SER A 115 6.04 3.46 1.10
C SER A 115 4.67 2.98 0.63
N SER A 116 3.70 2.88 1.52
CA SER A 116 2.37 2.36 1.18
C SER A 116 1.36 3.47 1.00
N ASP A 117 0.48 3.31 0.02
CA ASP A 117 -0.71 4.13 -0.18
C ASP A 117 -1.96 3.34 0.20
N PHE A 118 -2.98 3.98 0.78
CA PHE A 118 -4.20 3.29 1.20
C PHE A 118 -5.41 4.13 0.80
N CYS A 119 -6.48 3.49 0.34
CA CYS A 119 -7.75 4.19 0.11
C CYS A 119 -8.43 4.54 1.44
N GLN A 120 -8.21 3.73 2.48
CA GLN A 120 -8.79 3.89 3.81
C GLN A 120 -7.69 4.14 4.85
N TYR A 121 -7.27 3.09 5.56
CA TYR A 121 -6.29 3.18 6.65
C TYR A 121 -5.35 1.98 6.62
N ASP A 122 -4.13 2.17 7.13
CA ASP A 122 -3.17 1.08 7.25
C ASP A 122 -3.72 -0.01 8.20
N PRO A 123 -3.87 -1.27 7.75
CA PRO A 123 -4.38 -2.36 8.58
C PRO A 123 -3.41 -2.77 9.70
N ARG A 124 -2.16 -2.28 9.69
CA ARG A 124 -1.16 -2.49 10.74
C ARG A 124 -1.34 -1.44 11.83
N GLU A 125 -2.48 -1.52 12.52
CA GLU A 125 -2.93 -0.53 13.51
C GLU A 125 -2.01 -0.40 14.73
N THR A 126 -1.21 -1.42 15.02
CA THR A 126 -0.30 -1.44 16.17
C THR A 126 1.17 -1.42 15.76
N ILE A 127 2.01 -0.83 16.60
CA ILE A 127 3.49 -0.85 16.44
C ILE A 127 4.01 -2.28 16.26
N GLU A 128 3.43 -3.25 16.97
CA GLU A 128 3.85 -4.64 16.86
C GLU A 128 3.46 -5.27 15.51
N GLN A 129 2.30 -4.92 14.94
CA GLN A 129 1.95 -5.33 13.57
C GLN A 129 2.82 -4.64 12.53
N GLN A 130 3.13 -3.35 12.71
CA GLN A 130 4.02 -2.61 11.81
C GLN A 130 5.42 -3.22 11.80
N LYS A 131 5.97 -3.59 12.97
CA LYS A 131 7.25 -4.34 13.06
C LYS A 131 7.16 -5.75 12.46
N LYS A 132 6.03 -6.43 12.65
CA LYS A 132 5.84 -7.78 12.11
C LYS A 132 5.75 -7.77 10.58
N TYR A 133 5.26 -6.69 9.98
CA TYR A 133 5.08 -6.54 8.54
C TYR A 133 5.65 -5.19 8.09
N ASP A 134 6.93 -4.98 8.34
CA ASP A 134 7.65 -3.71 8.19
C ASP A 134 8.07 -3.41 6.74
N PHE A 135 7.91 -4.37 5.83
CA PHE A 135 8.31 -4.23 4.44
C PHE A 135 7.13 -4.44 3.47
N GLN A 136 6.89 -3.48 2.58
CA GLN A 136 5.96 -3.62 1.46
C GLN A 136 6.58 -4.50 0.37
N LEU A 137 6.11 -5.73 0.24
CA LEU A 137 6.57 -6.64 -0.80
C LEU A 137 6.01 -6.24 -2.17
N LEU A 138 4.72 -5.93 -2.23
CA LEU A 138 4.04 -5.57 -3.48
C LEU A 138 2.82 -4.70 -3.17
N GLN A 139 2.63 -3.64 -3.95
CA GLN A 139 1.41 -2.85 -4.03
C GLN A 139 0.85 -2.93 -5.45
N MET A 140 -0.45 -3.15 -5.57
CA MET A 140 -1.17 -3.16 -6.84
C MET A 140 -2.42 -2.30 -6.72
N CYS A 141 -2.46 -1.18 -7.43
CA CYS A 141 -3.67 -0.38 -7.55
C CYS A 141 -4.63 -1.00 -8.58
N SER A 142 -5.86 -0.51 -8.62
CA SER A 142 -6.74 -0.78 -9.75
C SER A 142 -6.17 -0.10 -11.00
N ASP A 143 -6.16 -0.81 -12.13
CA ASP A 143 -5.70 -0.32 -13.44
C ASP A 143 -6.83 -0.53 -14.44
N PHE A 144 -7.53 0.56 -14.71
CA PHE A 144 -8.60 0.64 -15.68
C PHE A 144 -8.33 1.84 -16.59
N ARG A 145 -8.26 1.56 -17.88
CA ARG A 145 -8.21 2.59 -18.93
C ARG A 145 -9.57 2.69 -19.59
N SER A 146 -9.80 3.76 -20.34
CA SER A 146 -11.08 4.05 -20.97
C SER A 146 -11.65 2.92 -21.85
N ASP A 147 -10.81 1.99 -22.31
CA ASP A 147 -11.19 0.87 -23.16
C ASP A 147 -11.16 -0.51 -22.46
N SER A 148 -10.57 -0.63 -21.27
CA SER A 148 -10.38 -1.93 -20.61
C SER A 148 -10.01 -1.82 -19.13
N THR A 149 -10.62 -2.69 -18.33
CA THR A 149 -10.25 -2.92 -16.93
C THR A 149 -9.30 -4.10 -16.84
N LYS A 150 -8.05 -3.86 -16.45
CA LYS A 150 -7.05 -4.93 -16.26
C LYS A 150 -7.05 -5.47 -14.84
N ILE A 151 -7.09 -4.55 -13.88
CA ILE A 151 -7.06 -4.82 -12.45
C ILE A 151 -8.17 -3.99 -11.79
N MET A 152 -9.02 -4.63 -10.98
CA MET A 152 -10.06 -3.95 -10.20
C MET A 152 -10.17 -4.53 -8.80
N TRP A 153 -9.85 -3.72 -7.81
CA TRP A 153 -10.00 -4.05 -6.39
C TRP A 153 -11.25 -3.39 -5.84
N GLY A 154 -12.37 -4.10 -5.82
CA GLY A 154 -13.64 -3.51 -5.35
C GLY A 154 -14.03 -2.28 -6.18
N ASP A 155 -14.23 -1.15 -5.52
CA ASP A 155 -14.50 0.15 -6.16
C ASP A 155 -13.20 0.96 -6.34
N ALA A 156 -12.42 0.59 -7.36
CA ALA A 156 -11.16 1.25 -7.75
C ALA A 156 -10.09 1.33 -6.63
N GLY A 157 -10.02 0.30 -5.79
CA GLY A 157 -9.13 0.21 -4.64
C GLY A 157 -7.68 -0.17 -4.93
N ILE A 158 -6.98 -0.53 -3.85
CA ILE A 158 -5.55 -0.91 -3.83
C ILE A 158 -5.38 -2.20 -3.03
N CYS A 159 -4.39 -3.01 -3.40
CA CYS A 159 -4.02 -4.20 -2.66
C CYS A 159 -2.53 -4.28 -2.37
N HIS A 160 -2.21 -4.87 -1.22
CA HIS A 160 -0.88 -4.94 -0.64
C HIS A 160 -0.50 -6.36 -0.20
N PHE A 161 0.80 -6.62 -0.30
CA PHE A 161 1.48 -7.71 0.38
C PHE A 161 2.57 -7.12 1.26
N PHE A 162 2.54 -7.42 2.55
CA PHE A 162 3.56 -7.01 3.52
C PHE A 162 4.26 -8.20 4.16
N ILE A 163 5.56 -8.06 4.41
CA ILE A 163 6.41 -9.11 5.00
C ILE A 163 7.34 -8.48 6.04
N ASN A 164 7.82 -9.29 6.98
CA ASN A 164 8.94 -8.89 7.82
C ASN A 164 10.25 -8.85 7.00
N SER A 165 11.04 -7.80 7.17
CA SER A 165 12.29 -7.55 6.46
C SER A 165 13.34 -8.65 6.69
N GLU A 166 13.44 -9.20 7.90
CA GLU A 166 14.33 -10.34 8.19
C GLU A 166 13.83 -11.63 7.53
N LYS A 167 12.52 -11.85 7.47
CA LYS A 167 11.96 -12.99 6.73
C LYS A 167 12.21 -12.87 5.23
N LEU A 168 12.09 -11.67 4.66
CA LEU A 168 12.43 -11.41 3.26
C LEU A 168 13.89 -11.73 2.96
N LYS A 169 14.83 -11.26 3.81
CA LYS A 169 16.27 -11.59 3.68
C LYS A 169 16.53 -13.09 3.72
N ASN A 170 15.80 -13.81 4.55
CA ASN A 170 15.90 -15.26 4.70
C ASN A 170 15.03 -16.05 3.69
N CYS A 171 14.42 -15.39 2.70
CA CYS A 171 13.53 -15.99 1.71
C CYS A 171 12.34 -16.77 2.33
N ASP A 172 11.85 -16.36 3.50
CA ASP A 172 10.75 -16.99 4.22
C ASP A 172 9.41 -16.28 4.00
N PHE A 173 8.70 -16.69 2.95
CA PHE A 173 7.40 -16.11 2.56
C PHE A 173 6.19 -16.78 3.23
N ARG A 174 6.41 -17.58 4.29
CA ARG A 174 5.33 -18.29 4.98
C ARG A 174 4.40 -17.38 5.78
N ASP A 175 4.80 -16.13 6.04
CA ASP A 175 4.08 -15.18 6.88
C ASP A 175 4.06 -13.81 6.20
N VAL A 176 3.12 -13.65 5.29
CA VAL A 176 2.86 -12.43 4.53
C VAL A 176 1.45 -11.95 4.88
N LEU A 177 1.31 -10.66 5.16
CA LEU A 177 0.02 -10.00 5.28
C LEU A 177 -0.46 -9.64 3.87
N TYR A 178 -1.66 -10.10 3.52
CA TYR A 178 -2.39 -9.68 2.33
C TYR A 178 -3.54 -8.81 2.77
N TYR A 179 -3.68 -7.63 2.17
CA TYR A 179 -4.73 -6.68 2.49
C TYR A 179 -5.11 -5.89 1.24
N CYS A 180 -6.40 -5.70 1.02
CA CYS A 180 -6.87 -4.75 0.02
C CYS A 180 -7.98 -3.89 0.62
N ASP A 181 -8.03 -2.63 0.21
CA ASP A 181 -9.08 -1.68 0.53
C ASP A 181 -9.60 -0.99 -0.74
N CYS A 182 -10.76 -0.36 -0.64
CA CYS A 182 -11.34 0.46 -1.70
C CYS A 182 -12.19 1.57 -1.09
N CYS A 183 -12.59 2.53 -1.93
CA CYS A 183 -13.49 3.61 -1.54
C CYS A 183 -14.92 3.11 -1.25
#